data_AF-U3JQ49-F1
#
_entry.id   AF-U3JQ49-F1
#
_cell.length_a   1.000
_cell.length_b   1.000
_cell.length_c   1.000
_cell.angle_alpha   90.00
_cell.angle_beta   90.00
_cell.angle_gamma   90.00
#
_symmetry.space_group_name_H-M   'P 1'
#
loop_
_entity.id
_entity.type
_entity.pdbx_description
1 polymer ?
#
loop_
_entity_poly.entity_id
_entity_poly.type
_entity_poly.pdbx_seq_one_letter_code
_entity_poly.pdbx_strand_id
1 'polypeptide(L)'
;MQRVVGGTEAPARVSPPPQVSLQYYSGGGWYHTCGGSLIQRNWVMTAAHCVNNNLNYRVVAGEHNLNANEGSEQIFSVSKIIVHPYWNSNNVAAGYDIALFRLNGYASLNGAVQLAVLPQEGTILPNNYPCYITGWGLTRSECRGDSGGPLHCAVNGQYQVHGVTSFVSSQGCNVLRKPTVFTRVSAYVSWINSDSGRSHQDSP
;
A
#
# COMPACT_ATOMS: atom_id res chain seq x y z
N MET A 1 3.20 13.92 -14.40
CA MET A 1 1.74 14.22 -14.28
C MET A 1 1.42 14.10 -12.79
N GLN A 2 0.97 15.17 -12.13
CA GLN A 2 0.70 15.13 -10.68
C GLN A 2 -0.29 14.01 -10.38
N ARG A 3 0.04 13.16 -9.40
CA ARG A 3 -0.74 12.01 -8.90
C ARG A 3 -0.75 12.14 -7.36
N VAL A 4 -1.87 11.84 -6.72
CA VAL A 4 -2.31 12.33 -5.39
C VAL A 4 -2.81 13.79 -5.41
N VAL A 5 -4.02 14.05 -4.88
CA VAL A 5 -4.65 15.40 -4.88
C VAL A 5 -3.82 16.38 -4.04
N GLY A 6 -3.27 17.41 -4.68
CA GLY A 6 -2.40 18.41 -4.02
C GLY A 6 -0.94 17.97 -3.84
N GLY A 7 -0.56 16.82 -4.40
CA GLY A 7 0.79 16.28 -4.35
C GLY A 7 1.73 16.78 -5.45
N THR A 8 3.00 16.42 -5.33
CA THR A 8 4.04 16.59 -6.35
C THR A 8 4.50 15.23 -6.86
N GLU A 9 5.05 15.19 -8.07
CA GLU A 9 5.65 13.96 -8.59
C GLU A 9 6.81 13.53 -7.68
N ALA A 10 6.81 12.26 -7.25
CA ALA A 10 7.88 11.70 -6.45
C ALA A 10 9.16 11.64 -7.31
N PRO A 11 10.33 12.11 -6.82
CA PRO A 11 11.54 12.04 -7.60
C PRO A 11 11.95 10.58 -7.82
N ALA A 12 12.17 10.18 -9.08
CA ALA A 12 12.62 8.82 -9.43
C ALA A 12 13.99 8.41 -8.83
N ARG A 13 14.73 9.35 -8.19
CA ARG A 13 16.10 9.16 -7.68
C ARG A 13 16.22 9.21 -6.15
N VAL A 14 15.12 9.46 -5.43
CA VAL A 14 15.09 9.34 -3.96
C VAL A 14 14.66 7.93 -3.62
N SER A 15 15.19 7.33 -2.55
CA SER A 15 14.87 5.97 -2.10
C SER A 15 13.39 5.66 -2.35
N PRO A 16 13.08 4.74 -3.29
CA PRO A 16 11.70 4.52 -3.68
C PRO A 16 10.95 4.01 -2.46
N PRO A 17 9.74 4.51 -2.21
CA PRO A 17 8.90 3.92 -1.20
C PRO A 17 8.71 2.44 -1.54
N PRO A 18 8.45 1.57 -0.54
CA PRO A 18 8.05 0.16 -0.75
C PRO A 18 6.71 0.01 -1.50
N GLN A 19 6.27 1.04 -2.21
CA GLN A 19 5.07 1.15 -3.00
C GLN A 19 5.06 0.07 -4.09
N VAL A 20 3.92 -0.60 -4.20
CA VAL A 20 3.60 -1.44 -5.35
C VAL A 20 2.28 -1.03 -5.96
N SER A 21 2.09 -1.40 -7.23
CA SER A 21 0.83 -1.27 -7.95
C SER A 21 0.12 -2.62 -7.94
N LEU A 22 -1.04 -2.70 -7.28
CA LEU A 22 -1.94 -3.83 -7.38
C LEU A 22 -2.81 -3.64 -8.62
N GLN A 23 -2.81 -4.65 -9.49
CA GLN A 23 -3.53 -4.62 -10.75
C GLN A 23 -4.44 -5.84 -10.87
N TYR A 24 -5.59 -5.67 -11.53
CA TYR A 24 -6.49 -6.77 -11.86
C TYR A 24 -6.62 -6.93 -13.37
N TYR A 25 -6.87 -8.16 -13.81
CA TYR A 25 -7.12 -8.47 -15.21
C TYR A 25 -8.60 -8.31 -15.55
N SER A 26 -8.89 -7.58 -16.64
CA SER A 26 -10.24 -7.43 -17.18
C SER A 26 -10.18 -7.15 -18.68
N GLY A 27 -11.12 -7.65 -19.47
CA GLY A 27 -11.28 -7.24 -20.87
C GLY A 27 -10.03 -7.34 -21.76
N GLY A 28 -9.08 -8.26 -21.48
CA GLY A 28 -7.85 -8.39 -22.25
C GLY A 28 -6.63 -7.62 -21.71
N GLY A 29 -6.82 -6.78 -20.68
CA GLY A 29 -5.78 -5.88 -20.15
C GLY A 29 -5.63 -5.93 -18.63
N TRP A 30 -4.59 -5.28 -18.13
CA TRP A 30 -4.30 -5.13 -16.71
C TRP A 30 -4.52 -3.68 -16.28
N TYR A 31 -5.26 -3.50 -15.19
CA TYR A 31 -5.63 -2.18 -14.69
C TYR A 31 -5.20 -2.02 -13.25
N HIS A 32 -4.55 -0.90 -12.96
CA HIS A 32 -4.28 -0.48 -11.59
C HIS A 32 -5.60 -0.28 -10.83
N THR A 33 -5.68 -0.82 -9.61
CA THR A 33 -6.85 -0.66 -8.74
C THR A 33 -6.50 -0.11 -7.36
N CYS A 34 -5.36 -0.52 -6.81
CA CYS A 34 -4.94 -0.15 -5.46
C CYS A 34 -3.42 -0.08 -5.39
N GLY A 35 -2.94 0.62 -4.37
CA GLY A 35 -1.56 0.52 -3.92
C GLY A 35 -1.33 -0.68 -2.99
N GLY A 36 -0.09 -0.81 -2.56
CA GLY A 36 0.35 -1.76 -1.56
C GLY A 36 1.76 -1.43 -1.10
N SER A 37 2.23 -2.15 -0.08
CA SER A 37 3.59 -2.06 0.44
C SER A 37 4.28 -3.42 0.40
N LEU A 38 5.45 -3.53 -0.21
CA LEU A 38 6.27 -4.75 -0.18
C LEU A 38 6.88 -4.93 1.22
N ILE A 39 6.37 -5.85 2.02
CA ILE A 39 6.80 -6.07 3.43
C ILE A 39 7.83 -7.19 3.58
N GLN A 40 7.88 -8.09 2.61
CA GLN A 40 8.95 -9.07 2.40
C GLN A 40 9.12 -9.26 0.89
N ARG A 41 10.21 -9.90 0.45
CA ARG A 41 10.48 -10.11 -1.00
C ARG A 41 9.35 -10.83 -1.73
N ASN A 42 8.52 -11.59 -1.03
CA ASN A 42 7.36 -12.30 -1.59
C ASN A 42 6.03 -11.97 -0.89
N TRP A 43 5.95 -10.88 -0.13
CA TRP A 43 4.73 -10.48 0.57
C TRP A 43 4.44 -8.99 0.42
N VAL A 44 3.20 -8.67 0.08
CA VAL A 44 2.67 -7.32 0.00
C VAL A 44 1.56 -7.13 1.03
N MET A 45 1.58 -6.00 1.73
CA MET A 45 0.49 -5.51 2.56
C MET A 45 -0.36 -4.53 1.76
N THR A 46 -1.69 -4.64 1.85
CA THR A 46 -2.65 -3.73 1.21
C THR A 46 -3.94 -3.66 2.03
N ALA A 47 -4.96 -2.94 1.55
CA ALA A 47 -6.26 -2.85 2.20
C ALA A 47 -7.13 -4.08 1.87
N ALA A 48 -7.98 -4.49 2.81
CA ALA A 48 -8.90 -5.61 2.62
C ALA A 48 -9.98 -5.28 1.57
N HIS A 49 -10.46 -4.04 1.53
CA HIS A 49 -11.47 -3.63 0.56
C HIS A 49 -10.97 -3.66 -0.91
N CYS A 50 -9.66 -3.73 -1.13
CA CYS A 50 -9.07 -3.90 -2.47
C CYS A 50 -9.24 -5.32 -3.02
N VAL A 51 -9.59 -6.28 -2.17
CA VAL A 51 -9.69 -7.71 -2.50
C VAL A 51 -11.09 -8.07 -2.99
N ASN A 52 -11.15 -8.69 -4.16
CA ASN A 52 -12.34 -9.29 -4.74
C ASN A 52 -12.00 -10.69 -5.27
N ASN A 53 -12.64 -11.72 -4.71
CA ASN A 53 -12.35 -13.12 -5.01
C ASN A 53 -12.60 -13.52 -6.48
N ASN A 54 -13.33 -12.71 -7.25
CA ASN A 54 -13.63 -12.98 -8.65
C ASN A 54 -12.59 -12.34 -9.61
N LEU A 55 -11.60 -11.62 -9.08
CA LEU A 55 -10.59 -10.95 -9.89
C LEU A 55 -9.26 -11.71 -9.88
N ASN A 56 -8.60 -11.73 -11.03
CA ASN A 56 -7.23 -12.19 -11.15
C ASN A 56 -6.28 -11.01 -10.91
N TYR A 57 -5.42 -11.11 -9.90
CA TYR A 57 -4.51 -10.05 -9.49
C TYR A 57 -3.06 -10.30 -9.89
N ARG A 58 -2.35 -9.21 -10.16
CA ARG A 58 -0.88 -9.16 -10.19
C ARG A 58 -0.37 -7.97 -9.39
N VAL A 59 0.88 -8.06 -8.96
CA VAL A 59 1.61 -6.99 -8.29
C VAL A 59 2.73 -6.52 -9.21
N VAL A 60 2.91 -5.20 -9.31
CA VAL A 60 4.05 -4.58 -9.99
C VAL A 60 4.85 -3.77 -8.97
N ALA A 61 6.09 -4.18 -8.72
CA ALA A 61 7.06 -3.45 -7.91
C ALA A 61 8.04 -2.67 -8.81
N GLY A 62 8.60 -1.56 -8.33
CA GLY A 62 9.55 -0.75 -9.13
C GLY A 62 8.90 0.06 -10.25
N GLU A 63 7.58 0.22 -10.17
CA GLU A 63 6.75 1.03 -11.07
C GLU A 63 6.85 2.51 -10.70
N HIS A 64 6.84 3.40 -11.69
CA HIS A 64 6.77 4.85 -11.50
C HIS A 64 5.72 5.47 -12.45
N ASN A 65 5.79 5.19 -13.74
CA ASN A 65 4.77 5.58 -14.71
C ASN A 65 3.94 4.41 -15.27
N LEU A 66 2.74 4.21 -14.70
CA LEU A 66 1.77 3.16 -15.13
C LEU A 66 1.45 3.06 -16.64
N ASN A 67 1.80 4.07 -17.44
CA ASN A 67 1.55 4.12 -18.88
C ASN A 67 2.82 3.85 -19.72
N ALA A 68 3.95 3.55 -19.08
CA ALA A 68 5.22 3.27 -19.71
C ALA A 68 5.88 2.06 -19.04
N ASN A 69 6.78 1.41 -19.76
CA ASN A 69 7.70 0.43 -19.19
C ASN A 69 9.08 1.09 -19.13
N GLU A 70 9.60 1.26 -17.92
CA GLU A 70 10.84 1.99 -17.64
C GLU A 70 12.01 1.03 -17.37
N GLY A 71 11.75 -0.28 -17.31
CA GLY A 71 12.74 -1.35 -17.16
C GLY A 71 13.06 -1.70 -15.70
N SER A 72 12.52 -0.96 -14.73
CA SER A 72 12.65 -1.25 -13.30
C SER A 72 11.54 -2.16 -12.76
N GLU A 73 10.49 -2.37 -13.54
CA GLU A 73 9.27 -3.07 -13.11
C GLU A 73 9.52 -4.57 -12.94
N GLN A 74 9.05 -5.09 -11.81
CA GLN A 74 9.02 -6.51 -11.52
C GLN A 74 7.58 -6.95 -11.32
N ILE A 75 7.10 -7.86 -12.18
CA ILE A 75 5.70 -8.27 -12.26
C ILE A 75 5.56 -9.67 -11.63
N PHE A 76 4.63 -9.80 -10.69
CA PHE A 76 4.37 -11.03 -9.97
C PHE A 76 2.89 -11.40 -10.03
N SER A 77 2.58 -12.66 -10.33
CA SER A 77 1.25 -13.20 -10.04
C SER A 77 1.08 -13.43 -8.53
N VAL A 78 -0.17 -13.49 -8.07
CA VAL A 78 -0.51 -13.65 -6.66
C VAL A 78 -0.81 -15.12 -6.38
N SER A 79 -0.08 -15.73 -5.45
CA SER A 79 -0.23 -17.15 -5.09
C SER A 79 -1.17 -17.39 -3.91
N LYS A 80 -1.35 -16.40 -3.02
CA LYS A 80 -2.25 -16.46 -1.87
C LYS A 80 -2.70 -15.05 -1.48
N ILE A 81 -3.96 -14.91 -1.10
CA ILE A 81 -4.50 -13.69 -0.50
C ILE A 81 -5.02 -14.04 0.89
N ILE A 82 -4.66 -13.23 1.90
CA ILE A 82 -5.13 -13.36 3.28
C ILE A 82 -5.77 -12.04 3.67
N VAL A 83 -7.09 -12.04 3.84
CA VAL A 83 -7.83 -10.90 4.37
C VAL A 83 -7.94 -11.04 5.89
N HIS A 84 -7.81 -9.94 6.64
CA HIS A 84 -8.00 -9.99 8.08
C HIS A 84 -9.37 -10.58 8.44
N PRO A 85 -9.48 -11.58 9.35
CA PRO A 85 -10.71 -12.34 9.57
C PRO A 85 -11.88 -11.53 10.12
N TYR A 86 -11.60 -10.39 10.76
CA TYR A 86 -12.61 -9.45 11.25
C TYR A 86 -12.97 -8.32 10.28
N TRP A 87 -12.44 -8.34 9.06
CA TRP A 87 -12.86 -7.40 8.02
C TRP A 87 -14.34 -7.57 7.69
N ASN A 88 -15.07 -6.45 7.62
CA ASN A 88 -16.47 -6.42 7.22
C ASN A 88 -16.70 -5.28 6.21
N SER A 89 -16.93 -5.64 4.95
CA SER A 89 -17.17 -4.67 3.87
C SER A 89 -18.42 -3.81 4.08
N ASN A 90 -19.39 -4.27 4.87
CA ASN A 90 -20.59 -3.49 5.22
C ASN A 90 -20.35 -2.52 6.39
N ASN A 91 -19.19 -2.57 7.04
CA ASN A 91 -18.85 -1.71 8.17
C ASN A 91 -17.35 -1.37 8.19
N VAL A 92 -16.92 -0.57 7.21
CA VAL A 92 -15.53 -0.10 7.10
C VAL A 92 -15.08 0.66 8.37
N ALA A 93 -16.01 1.33 9.06
CA ALA A 93 -15.73 2.06 10.30
C ALA A 93 -15.35 1.14 11.48
N ALA A 94 -15.66 -0.16 11.42
CA ALA A 94 -15.19 -1.13 12.40
C ALA A 94 -13.68 -1.44 12.30
N GLY A 95 -13.01 -0.97 11.25
CA GLY A 95 -11.58 -1.20 11.03
C GLY A 95 -11.29 -2.53 10.34
N TYR A 96 -10.16 -3.15 10.67
CA TYR A 96 -9.68 -4.41 10.07
C TYR A 96 -9.50 -4.37 8.55
N ASP A 97 -9.39 -3.18 7.96
CA ASP A 97 -9.19 -3.00 6.52
C ASP A 97 -7.73 -3.24 6.14
N ILE A 98 -7.30 -4.49 6.21
CA ILE A 98 -5.94 -4.94 5.90
C ILE A 98 -5.93 -6.36 5.32
N ALA A 99 -5.08 -6.56 4.32
CA ALA A 99 -4.88 -7.85 3.66
C ALA A 99 -3.40 -8.05 3.29
N LEU A 100 -3.02 -9.31 3.11
CA LEU A 100 -1.70 -9.74 2.67
C LEU A 100 -1.80 -10.52 1.36
N PHE A 101 -0.90 -10.21 0.43
CA PHE A 101 -0.76 -10.86 -0.85
C PHE A 101 0.59 -11.57 -0.89
N ARG A 102 0.57 -12.89 -1.04
CA ARG A 102 1.77 -13.68 -1.30
C ARG A 102 2.06 -13.68 -2.79
N LEU A 103 3.28 -13.29 -3.16
CA LEU A 103 3.74 -13.28 -4.54
C LEU A 103 4.12 -14.69 -4.99
N ASN A 104 3.95 -14.98 -6.27
CA ASN A 104 4.56 -16.14 -6.92
C ASN A 104 5.96 -15.75 -7.42
N GLY A 105 6.94 -15.86 -6.53
CA GLY A 105 8.31 -15.43 -6.76
C GLY A 105 8.83 -14.50 -5.66
N TYR A 106 10.07 -14.04 -5.80
CA TYR A 106 10.72 -13.13 -4.86
C TYR A 106 11.24 -11.91 -5.61
N ALA A 107 10.87 -10.72 -5.16
CA ALA A 107 11.38 -9.46 -5.67
C ALA A 107 12.88 -9.33 -5.47
N SER A 108 13.58 -8.83 -6.47
CA SER A 108 14.98 -8.45 -6.38
C SER A 108 15.07 -7.01 -5.88
N LEU A 109 15.63 -6.83 -4.67
CA LEU A 109 15.79 -5.50 -4.08
C LEU A 109 16.87 -4.72 -4.84
N ASN A 110 16.60 -3.46 -5.13
CA ASN A 110 17.48 -2.58 -5.90
C ASN A 110 17.10 -1.10 -5.66
N GLY A 111 17.68 -0.19 -6.43
CA GLY A 111 17.39 1.24 -6.32
C GLY A 111 15.95 1.65 -6.65
N ALA A 112 15.11 0.76 -7.18
CA ALA A 112 13.68 0.95 -7.49
C ALA A 112 12.74 0.12 -6.59
N VAL A 113 13.23 -0.95 -5.96
CA VAL A 113 12.44 -1.89 -5.16
C VAL A 113 13.07 -2.08 -3.79
N GLN A 114 12.35 -1.67 -2.74
CA GLN A 114 12.76 -1.76 -1.34
C GLN A 114 11.66 -2.37 -0.47
N LEU A 115 12.05 -2.92 0.68
CA LEU A 115 11.10 -3.43 1.67
C LEU A 115 10.58 -2.31 2.57
N ALA A 116 9.34 -2.44 3.00
CA ALA A 116 8.72 -1.55 3.97
C ALA A 116 9.31 -1.77 5.35
N VAL A 117 9.67 -0.68 5.99
CA VAL A 117 9.97 -0.63 7.43
C VAL A 117 8.64 -0.50 8.15
N LEU A 118 8.25 -1.50 8.93
CA LEU A 118 7.02 -1.44 9.72
C LEU A 118 7.32 -0.84 11.10
N PRO A 119 6.39 -0.07 11.68
CA PRO A 119 6.55 0.46 13.03
C PRO A 119 6.57 -0.66 14.06
N GLN A 120 7.11 -0.34 15.24
CA GLN A 120 6.95 -1.20 16.40
C GLN A 120 5.47 -1.40 16.72
N GLU A 121 5.12 -2.59 17.20
CA GLU A 121 3.76 -2.91 17.61
C GLU A 121 3.28 -1.92 18.69
N GLY A 122 2.05 -1.44 18.53
CA GLY A 122 1.45 -0.47 19.45
C GLY A 122 1.88 0.99 19.26
N THR A 123 2.87 1.31 18.42
CA THR A 123 3.32 2.71 18.23
C THR A 123 2.17 3.63 17.79
N ILE A 124 2.01 4.74 18.49
CA ILE A 124 1.09 5.84 18.14
C ILE A 124 1.93 7.09 17.92
N LEU A 125 1.76 7.72 16.76
CA LEU A 125 2.44 8.97 16.45
C LEU A 125 1.71 10.15 17.10
N PRO A 126 2.44 11.18 17.59
CA PRO A 126 1.85 12.44 18.02
C PRO A 126 1.01 13.09 16.91
N ASN A 127 0.08 13.98 17.30
CA ASN A 127 -0.65 14.77 16.34
C ASN A 127 0.30 15.64 15.49
N ASN A 128 -0.06 15.90 14.23
CA ASN A 128 0.74 16.65 13.25
C ASN A 128 2.14 16.07 12.96
N TYR A 129 2.33 14.75 13.14
CA TYR A 129 3.58 14.10 12.75
C TYR A 129 3.78 14.14 11.21
N PRO A 130 5.00 14.41 10.72
CA PRO A 130 5.25 14.51 9.29
C PRO A 130 5.13 13.14 8.60
N CYS A 131 4.10 13.01 7.76
CA CYS A 131 3.85 11.82 6.96
C CYS A 131 3.45 12.18 5.52
N TYR A 132 3.70 11.26 4.59
CA TYR A 132 3.44 11.39 3.16
C TYR A 132 2.68 10.18 2.64
N ILE A 133 1.69 10.42 1.79
CA ILE A 133 0.99 9.37 1.03
C ILE A 133 1.65 9.29 -0.33
N THR A 134 1.87 8.07 -0.82
CA THR A 134 2.31 7.82 -2.20
C THR A 134 1.30 6.92 -2.91
N GLY A 135 1.12 7.13 -4.21
CA GLY A 135 0.21 6.33 -5.00
C GLY A 135 -0.07 6.91 -6.37
N TRP A 136 -0.90 6.20 -7.13
CA TRP A 136 -1.34 6.58 -8.48
C TRP A 136 -2.81 6.99 -8.51
N GLY A 137 -3.40 7.30 -7.35
CA GLY A 137 -4.78 7.71 -7.23
C GLY A 137 -5.10 9.00 -8.00
N LEU A 138 -6.37 9.08 -8.43
CA LEU A 138 -6.89 10.20 -9.20
C LEU A 138 -6.71 11.54 -8.45
N THR A 139 -6.24 12.56 -9.16
CA THR A 139 -6.00 13.91 -8.63
C THR A 139 -7.24 14.81 -8.60
N ARG A 140 -8.42 14.30 -8.94
CA ARG A 140 -9.70 15.03 -8.88
C ARG A 140 -10.79 14.15 -8.30
N SER A 141 -11.49 14.72 -7.30
CA SER A 141 -12.77 14.34 -6.66
C SER A 141 -13.01 12.90 -6.18
N GLU A 142 -12.37 11.87 -6.74
CA GLU A 142 -12.77 10.48 -6.54
C GLU A 142 -11.75 9.60 -5.79
N CYS A 143 -10.51 10.04 -5.51
CA CYS A 143 -9.51 9.33 -4.68
C CYS A 143 -9.35 7.83 -4.96
N ARG A 144 -9.71 7.37 -6.15
CA ARG A 144 -9.58 5.96 -6.54
C ARG A 144 -8.14 5.73 -6.97
N GLY A 145 -7.52 4.69 -6.42
CA GLY A 145 -6.16 4.24 -6.76
C GLY A 145 -5.12 4.37 -5.64
N ASP A 146 -5.33 5.23 -4.65
CA ASP A 146 -4.41 5.32 -3.49
C ASP A 146 -4.74 4.30 -2.39
N SER A 147 -5.96 3.76 -2.41
CA SER A 147 -6.43 2.68 -1.53
C SER A 147 -5.42 1.54 -1.43
N GLY A 148 -5.18 1.05 -0.22
CA GLY A 148 -4.18 0.01 0.06
C GLY A 148 -2.73 0.48 0.03
N GLY A 149 -2.45 1.69 -0.47
CA GLY A 149 -1.12 2.29 -0.48
C GLY A 149 -0.60 2.69 0.91
N PRO A 150 0.72 2.90 1.05
CA PRO A 150 1.38 3.30 2.29
C PRO A 150 1.17 4.78 2.66
N LEU A 151 1.04 5.01 3.97
CA LEU A 151 1.37 6.27 4.63
C LEU A 151 2.77 6.18 5.24
N HIS A 152 3.73 6.90 4.67
CA HIS A 152 5.13 6.95 5.14
C HIS A 152 5.30 8.04 6.18
N CYS A 153 5.84 7.72 7.35
CA CYS A 153 6.17 8.72 8.37
C CYS A 153 7.66 8.67 8.70
N ALA A 154 8.30 9.83 8.82
CA ALA A 154 9.73 9.93 9.09
C ALA A 154 10.01 9.82 10.60
N VAL A 155 10.40 8.63 11.06
CA VAL A 155 10.72 8.36 12.46
C VAL A 155 12.22 8.16 12.61
N ASN A 156 12.88 9.00 13.41
CA ASN A 156 14.32 8.94 13.67
C ASN A 156 15.19 8.93 12.40
N GLY A 157 14.77 9.66 11.35
CA GLY A 157 15.50 9.75 10.08
C GLY A 157 15.23 8.60 9.09
N GLN A 158 14.33 7.66 9.42
CA GLN A 158 13.92 6.57 8.54
C GLN A 158 12.42 6.64 8.26
N TYR A 159 12.02 6.44 7.01
CA TYR A 159 10.61 6.34 6.65
C TYR A 159 10.06 4.96 7.03
N GLN A 160 8.97 4.95 7.80
CA GLN A 160 8.23 3.76 8.20
C GLN A 160 6.80 3.82 7.65
N VAL A 161 6.23 2.66 7.30
CA VAL A 161 4.85 2.57 6.82
C VAL A 161 3.91 2.44 8.01
N HIS A 162 3.35 3.57 8.46
CA HIS A 162 2.46 3.63 9.62
C HIS A 162 0.98 3.40 9.30
N GLY A 163 0.59 3.54 8.04
CA GLY A 163 -0.79 3.43 7.60
C GLY A 163 -0.95 2.69 6.29
N VAL A 164 -2.08 2.01 6.15
CA VAL A 164 -2.63 1.50 4.89
C VAL A 164 -3.83 2.38 4.53
N THR A 165 -3.83 3.02 3.36
CA THR A 165 -4.93 3.89 2.92
C THR A 165 -6.24 3.11 2.85
N SER A 166 -7.26 3.54 3.61
CA SER A 166 -8.52 2.81 3.75
C SER A 166 -9.67 3.55 3.06
N PHE A 167 -10.09 4.72 3.58
CA PHE A 167 -11.20 5.45 2.99
C PHE A 167 -11.05 6.97 3.12
N VAL A 168 -11.82 7.68 2.30
CA VAL A 168 -12.02 9.13 2.36
C VAL A 168 -13.49 9.44 2.60
N SER A 169 -13.83 10.72 2.76
CA SER A 169 -15.22 11.17 2.89
C SER A 169 -16.07 10.74 1.69
N SER A 170 -17.33 10.38 1.92
CA SER A 170 -18.32 10.17 0.85
C SER A 170 -18.60 11.44 0.03
N GLN A 171 -18.24 12.61 0.57
CA GLN A 171 -18.30 13.90 -0.13
C GLN A 171 -17.10 14.13 -1.07
N GLY A 172 -16.16 13.18 -1.15
CA GLY A 172 -14.98 13.22 -2.01
C GLY A 172 -13.66 13.42 -1.26
N CYS A 173 -12.59 13.62 -2.03
CA CYS A 173 -11.25 13.94 -1.53
C CYS A 173 -11.16 15.34 -0.93
N ASN A 174 -10.21 15.55 -0.01
CA ASN A 174 -9.84 16.88 0.50
C ASN A 174 -11.01 17.70 1.07
N VAL A 175 -11.99 17.01 1.65
CA VAL A 175 -13.12 17.65 2.31
C VAL A 175 -12.64 18.24 3.65
N LEU A 176 -12.93 19.51 3.87
CA LEU A 176 -12.52 20.24 5.08
C LEU A 176 -12.96 19.47 6.33
N ARG A 177 -12.02 19.23 7.27
CA ARG A 177 -12.23 18.46 8.52
C ARG A 177 -12.61 16.98 8.31
N LYS A 178 -12.40 16.43 7.11
CA LYS A 178 -12.57 15.00 6.82
C LYS A 178 -11.27 14.44 6.22
N PRO A 179 -10.26 14.18 7.07
CA PRO A 179 -8.98 13.65 6.61
C PRO A 179 -9.16 12.26 5.99
N THR A 180 -8.22 11.86 5.13
CA THR A 180 -8.07 10.46 4.72
C THR A 180 -7.86 9.59 5.95
N VAL A 181 -8.53 8.44 6.00
CA VAL A 181 -8.44 7.47 7.08
C VAL A 181 -7.56 6.29 6.66
N PHE A 182 -6.71 5.85 7.58
CA PHE A 182 -5.76 4.77 7.38
C PHE A 182 -5.96 3.68 8.43
N THR A 183 -5.79 2.43 8.01
CA THR A 183 -5.59 1.33 8.95
C THR A 183 -4.21 1.49 9.59
N ARG A 184 -4.16 1.63 10.93
CA ARG A 184 -2.90 1.81 11.68
C ARG A 184 -2.09 0.52 11.69
N VAL A 185 -0.99 0.47 10.95
CA VAL A 185 -0.16 -0.73 10.77
C VAL A 185 0.37 -1.28 12.09
N SER A 186 0.78 -0.42 13.01
CA SER A 186 1.29 -0.83 14.34
C SER A 186 0.26 -1.59 15.19
N ALA A 187 -1.04 -1.56 14.84
CA ALA A 187 -2.07 -2.37 15.50
C ALA A 187 -2.12 -3.83 14.99
N TYR A 188 -1.47 -4.13 13.85
CA TYR A 188 -1.57 -5.39 13.14
C TYR A 188 -0.21 -6.08 12.94
N VAL A 189 0.88 -5.58 13.54
CA VAL A 189 2.24 -6.12 13.32
C VAL A 189 2.32 -7.60 13.68
N SER A 190 1.76 -8.02 14.81
CA SER A 190 1.75 -9.44 15.20
C SER A 190 0.90 -10.31 14.27
N TRP A 191 -0.25 -9.80 13.78
CA TRP A 191 -1.04 -10.47 12.73
C TRP A 191 -0.24 -10.62 11.42
N ILE A 192 0.37 -9.52 10.94
CA ILE A 192 1.20 -9.50 9.73
C ILE A 192 2.33 -10.52 9.85
N ASN A 193 3.05 -10.53 10.97
CA ASN A 193 4.19 -11.42 11.18
C ASN A 193 3.75 -12.89 11.21
N SER A 194 2.66 -13.20 11.92
CA SER A 194 2.12 -14.56 12.00
C SER A 194 1.73 -15.11 10.63
N ASP A 195 0.98 -14.36 9.83
CA ASP A 195 0.46 -14.84 8.55
C ASP A 195 1.48 -14.81 7.40
N SER A 196 2.46 -13.90 7.45
CA SER A 196 3.53 -13.83 6.45
C SER A 196 4.78 -14.63 6.81
N GLY A 197 4.85 -15.18 8.03
CA GLY A 197 6.04 -15.87 8.55
C GLY A 197 7.24 -14.95 8.76
N ARG A 198 7.01 -13.63 8.90
CA ARG A 198 8.06 -12.63 9.09
C ARG A 198 8.61 -12.72 10.52
N SER A 199 9.92 -12.88 10.66
CA SER A 199 10.59 -12.74 11.95
C SER A 199 11.13 -11.31 12.13
N HIS A 200 11.42 -10.90 13.36
CA HIS A 200 12.07 -9.60 13.62
C HIS A 200 13.43 -9.47 12.91
N GLN A 201 14.10 -10.58 12.58
CA GLN A 201 15.38 -10.61 11.87
C GLN A 201 15.25 -10.29 10.37
N ASP A 202 14.03 -10.38 9.81
CA ASP A 202 13.73 -10.06 8.40
C ASP A 202 13.32 -8.59 8.22
N SER A 203 13.45 -7.77 9.26
CA SER A 203 13.15 -6.33 9.21
C SER A 203 14.39 -5.56 8.76
N PRO A 204 14.27 -4.68 7.73
CA PRO A 204 15.36 -3.83 7.27
C PRO A 204 15.78 -2.78 8.30
#